data_AF-X1EP02-F1
#
_entry.id   AF-X1EP02-F1
#
_cell.length_a   1.000
_cell.length_b   1.000
_cell.length_c   1.000
_cell.angle_alpha   90.00
_cell.angle_beta   90.00
_cell.angle_gamma   90.00
#
_symmetry.space_group_name_H-M   'P 1'
#
loop_
_entity.id
_entity.type
_entity.pdbx_description
1 polymer ?
#
loop_
_entity_poly.entity_id
_entity_poly.type
_entity_poly.pdbx_seq_one_letter_code
_entity_poly.pdbx_strand_id
1 'polypeptide(L)'
;MGDSSKEIIEEKEYTEKRFLERYVPRGLSTFSREVISKGVREGMRRVRAGYRWQGGTPPDGFDLDRDKKLLPNERTLLVRSIFAKYDEIEDTAQIAFDLNKQGIKTKDGKKWNVLKVYRILTNPIYKGIYKSKETEAYVHGYQIVDTKL
;
A
#
# COMPACT_ATOMS: atom_id res chain seq x y z
N MET A 1 -34.19 -4.46 7.43
CA MET A 1 -32.98 -4.29 6.61
C MET A 1 -32.03 -3.35 7.35
N GLY A 2 -30.89 -3.87 7.79
CA GLY A 2 -29.87 -3.10 8.50
C GLY A 2 -29.25 -2.04 7.60
N ASP A 3 -29.07 -0.84 8.16
CA ASP A 3 -28.63 0.37 7.49
C ASP A 3 -27.14 0.24 7.08
N SER A 4 -26.89 -0.21 5.86
CA SER A 4 -25.56 -0.34 5.24
C SER A 4 -24.77 0.99 5.27
N SER A 5 -25.46 2.12 5.41
CA SER A 5 -24.83 3.43 5.60
C SER A 5 -24.14 3.54 6.95
N LYS A 6 -24.67 2.91 8.01
CA LYS A 6 -24.07 2.92 9.35
C LYS A 6 -22.82 2.05 9.44
N GLU A 7 -22.82 0.87 8.83
CA GLU A 7 -21.64 0.00 8.77
C GLU A 7 -20.46 0.67 8.04
N ILE A 8 -20.74 1.35 6.93
CA ILE A 8 -19.73 2.09 6.15
C ILE A 8 -19.21 3.32 6.93
N ILE A 9 -20.04 3.94 7.79
CA ILE A 9 -19.62 5.04 8.66
C ILE A 9 -18.76 4.52 9.81
N GLU A 10 -19.16 3.42 10.47
CA GLU A 10 -18.41 2.80 11.56
C GLU A 10 -17.04 2.27 11.10
N GLU A 11 -16.94 1.66 9.92
CA GLU A 11 -15.67 1.17 9.38
C GLU A 11 -14.71 2.31 8.99
N LYS A 12 -15.26 3.44 8.51
CA LYS A 12 -14.48 4.66 8.21
C LYS A 12 -13.95 5.32 9.48
N GLU A 13 -14.78 5.42 10.52
CA GLU A 13 -14.34 5.95 11.82
C GLU A 13 -13.33 5.03 12.50
N TYR A 14 -13.51 3.72 12.40
CA TYR A 14 -12.57 2.72 12.92
C TYR A 14 -11.19 2.81 12.25
N THR A 15 -11.17 2.95 10.92
CA THR A 15 -9.92 3.09 10.16
C THR A 15 -9.21 4.41 10.45
N GLU A 16 -9.95 5.52 10.55
CA GLU A 16 -9.41 6.84 10.90
C GLU A 16 -8.83 6.85 12.33
N LYS A 17 -9.58 6.32 13.30
CA LYS A 17 -9.17 6.25 14.70
C LYS A 17 -7.92 5.39 14.87
N ARG A 18 -7.87 4.22 14.20
CA ARG A 18 -6.72 3.32 14.22
C ARG A 18 -5.48 3.91 13.57
N PHE A 19 -5.65 4.71 12.52
CA PHE A 19 -4.59 5.48 11.87
C PHE A 19 -4.01 6.55 12.82
N LEU A 20 -4.88 7.34 13.45
CA LEU A 20 -4.47 8.38 14.40
C LEU A 20 -3.81 7.79 15.66
N GLU A 21 -4.29 6.65 16.16
CA GLU A 21 -3.69 5.97 17.33
C GLU A 21 -2.31 5.37 17.05
N ARG A 22 -2.02 4.98 15.82
CA ARG A 22 -0.74 4.38 15.43
C ARG A 22 0.36 5.42 15.19
N TYR A 23 0.01 6.57 14.62
CA TYR A 23 0.99 7.56 14.15
C TYR A 23 1.07 8.85 14.98
N VAL A 24 0.10 9.11 15.86
CA VAL A 24 0.18 10.21 16.83
C VAL A 24 0.65 9.64 18.17
N PRO A 25 1.89 9.91 18.61
CA PRO A 25 2.38 9.44 19.90
C PRO A 25 1.45 9.88 21.03
N ARG A 26 1.23 9.02 22.03
CA ARG A 26 0.47 9.39 23.25
C ARG A 26 1.20 10.54 23.94
N GLY A 27 0.77 11.78 23.70
CA GLY A 27 1.42 12.98 24.24
C GLY A 27 1.08 14.29 23.53
N LEU A 28 0.52 14.25 22.32
CA LEU A 28 0.08 15.47 21.63
C LEU A 28 -1.34 15.88 22.08
N SER A 29 -1.49 17.18 22.38
CA SER A 29 -2.76 17.82 22.78
C SER A 29 -3.87 17.61 21.72
N THR A 30 -5.12 17.57 22.17
CA THR A 30 -6.35 17.37 21.36
C THR A 30 -6.41 18.27 20.13
N PHE A 31 -5.87 19.49 20.21
CA PHE A 31 -5.82 20.44 19.10
C PHE A 31 -4.99 19.93 17.91
N SER A 32 -3.79 19.39 18.14
CA SER A 32 -2.95 18.83 17.07
C SER A 32 -3.60 17.60 16.44
N ARG A 33 -4.36 16.82 17.22
CA ARG A 33 -5.07 15.62 16.74
C ARG A 33 -6.23 15.96 15.79
N GLU A 34 -6.97 17.03 16.09
CA GLU A 34 -8.07 17.52 15.26
C GLU A 34 -7.60 18.21 13.97
N VAL A 35 -6.49 18.94 14.02
CA VAL A 35 -5.91 19.58 12.82
C VAL A 35 -5.34 18.52 11.87
N ILE A 36 -4.67 17.50 12.41
CA ILE A 36 -4.15 16.36 11.63
C ILE A 36 -5.29 15.54 11.03
N SER A 37 -6.35 15.25 11.79
CA SER A 37 -7.49 14.48 11.27
C SER A 37 -8.20 15.20 10.12
N LYS A 38 -8.44 16.51 10.25
CA LYS A 38 -9.04 17.33 9.17
C LYS A 38 -8.16 17.38 7.93
N GLY A 39 -6.84 17.56 8.08
CA GLY A 39 -5.89 17.57 6.96
C GLY A 39 -5.79 16.23 6.23
N VAL A 40 -5.80 15.12 6.99
CA VAL A 40 -5.79 13.75 6.45
C VAL A 40 -7.08 13.44 5.70
N ARG A 41 -8.23 13.84 6.26
CA ARG A 41 -9.56 13.64 5.66
C ARG A 41 -9.69 14.40 4.33
N GLU A 42 -9.22 15.64 4.29
CA GLU A 42 -9.27 16.50 3.10
C GLU A 42 -8.24 16.10 2.03
N GLY A 43 -7.07 15.62 2.45
CA GLY A 43 -6.08 14.98 1.58
C GLY A 43 -6.64 13.71 0.96
N MET A 44 -7.20 12.79 1.76
CA MET A 44 -7.79 11.55 1.28
C MET A 44 -8.98 11.74 0.35
N ARG A 45 -9.76 12.82 0.52
CA ARG A 45 -10.91 13.15 -0.34
C ARG A 45 -10.47 13.67 -1.71
N ARG A 46 -9.46 14.54 -1.76
CA ARG A 46 -8.85 15.05 -3.00
C ARG A 46 -8.07 13.96 -3.75
N VAL A 47 -7.40 13.08 -3.00
CA VAL A 47 -6.66 11.92 -3.52
C VAL A 47 -7.59 10.87 -4.14
N ARG A 48 -8.74 10.59 -3.51
CA ARG A 48 -9.72 9.60 -4.01
C ARG A 48 -10.39 9.99 -5.33
N ALA A 49 -10.41 11.26 -5.72
CA ALA A 49 -11.08 11.72 -6.92
C ALA A 49 -10.21 11.63 -8.20
N GLY A 50 -8.87 11.61 -8.07
CA GLY A 50 -7.96 11.76 -9.22
C GLY A 50 -7.02 10.57 -9.52
N TYR A 51 -6.61 9.76 -8.54
CA TYR A 51 -5.51 8.80 -8.73
C TYR A 51 -5.96 7.41 -9.19
N ARG A 52 -6.66 7.36 -10.31
CA ARG A 52 -7.02 6.09 -10.96
C ARG A 52 -5.76 5.43 -11.53
N TRP A 53 -5.62 4.12 -11.37
CA TRP A 53 -4.56 3.36 -12.00
C TRP A 53 -4.71 3.44 -13.52
N GLN A 54 -3.72 4.06 -14.17
CA GLN A 54 -3.68 4.25 -15.62
C GLN A 54 -2.91 3.12 -16.34
N GLY A 55 -2.22 2.27 -15.59
CA GLY A 55 -1.49 1.12 -16.14
C GLY A 55 -2.42 -0.03 -16.54
N GLY A 56 -1.87 -1.00 -17.26
CA GLY A 56 -2.59 -2.21 -17.66
C GLY A 56 -2.85 -3.14 -16.48
N THR A 57 -1.85 -3.94 -16.09
CA THR A 57 -1.97 -4.89 -14.98
C THR A 57 -1.63 -4.21 -13.65
N PRO A 58 -2.42 -4.42 -12.57
CA PRO A 58 -2.05 -3.90 -11.25
C PRO A 58 -0.75 -4.51 -10.73
N PRO A 59 0.03 -3.78 -9.92
CA PRO A 59 1.20 -4.30 -9.23
C PRO A 59 0.87 -5.50 -8.33
N ASP A 60 1.84 -6.37 -8.07
CA ASP A 60 1.67 -7.50 -7.14
C ASP A 60 1.29 -6.97 -5.75
N GLY A 61 0.33 -7.59 -5.06
CA GLY A 61 -0.16 -7.08 -3.78
C GLY A 61 -1.31 -6.09 -3.88
N PHE A 62 -1.76 -5.73 -5.08
CA PHE A 62 -2.95 -4.91 -5.27
C PHE A 62 -3.94 -5.51 -6.26
N ASP A 63 -5.21 -5.29 -5.99
CA ASP A 63 -6.32 -5.46 -6.93
C ASP A 63 -6.87 -4.10 -7.36
N LEU A 64 -7.69 -4.10 -8.42
CA LEU A 64 -8.38 -2.90 -8.88
C LEU A 64 -9.84 -2.91 -8.41
N ASP A 65 -10.26 -1.83 -7.78
CA ASP A 65 -11.67 -1.57 -7.53
C ASP A 65 -12.39 -1.14 -8.83
N ARG A 66 -13.72 -1.05 -8.79
CA ARG A 66 -14.60 -0.55 -9.88
C ARG A 66 -14.17 0.80 -10.43
N ASP A 67 -13.59 1.64 -9.59
CA ASP A 67 -13.06 2.96 -9.97
C ASP A 67 -11.65 2.94 -10.60
N LYS A 68 -11.05 1.75 -10.77
CA LYS A 68 -9.63 1.55 -11.10
C LYS A 68 -8.68 2.06 -10.02
N LYS A 69 -9.04 1.94 -8.75
CA LYS A 69 -8.16 2.28 -7.61
C LYS A 69 -7.42 1.03 -7.16
N LEU A 70 -6.16 1.18 -6.73
CA LEU A 70 -5.42 0.06 -6.17
C LEU A 70 -5.89 -0.22 -4.74
N LEU A 71 -6.29 -1.47 -4.48
CA LEU A 71 -6.67 -1.97 -3.17
C LEU A 71 -5.68 -3.05 -2.74
N PRO A 72 -5.03 -2.93 -1.56
CA PRO A 72 -4.15 -3.99 -1.05
C PRO A 72 -4.89 -5.33 -0.95
N ASN A 73 -4.22 -6.42 -1.33
CA ASN A 73 -4.77 -7.78 -1.23
C ASN A 73 -3.91 -8.70 -0.37
N GLU A 74 -4.24 -9.99 -0.30
CA GLU A 74 -3.49 -11.00 0.46
C GLU A 74 -1.99 -11.09 0.10
N ARG A 75 -1.63 -10.80 -1.15
CA ARG A 75 -0.22 -10.79 -1.61
C ARG A 75 0.55 -9.57 -1.11
N THR A 76 -0.11 -8.58 -0.49
CA THR A 76 0.56 -7.44 0.18
C THR A 76 1.56 -7.91 1.21
N LEU A 77 1.22 -8.96 1.99
CA LEU A 77 2.11 -9.52 3.00
C LEU A 77 3.38 -10.10 2.39
N LEU A 78 3.24 -10.77 1.24
CA LEU A 78 4.38 -11.29 0.48
C LEU A 78 5.27 -10.14 0.00
N VAL A 79 4.70 -9.08 -0.56
CA VAL A 79 5.48 -7.91 -1.00
C VAL A 79 6.23 -7.29 0.18
N ARG A 80 5.57 -7.09 1.33
CA ARG A 80 6.23 -6.61 2.56
C ARG A 80 7.39 -7.51 2.98
N SER A 81 7.21 -8.83 2.94
CA SER A 81 8.26 -9.78 3.28
C SER A 81 9.46 -9.72 2.32
N ILE A 82 9.23 -9.40 1.05
CA ILE A 82 10.30 -9.22 0.06
C ILE A 82 11.12 -7.98 0.38
N PHE A 83 10.48 -6.87 0.73
CA PHE A 83 11.17 -5.66 1.16
C PHE A 83 11.95 -5.89 2.45
N ALA A 84 11.35 -6.53 3.46
CA ALA A 84 12.02 -6.85 4.72
C ALA A 84 13.25 -7.75 4.51
N LYS A 85 13.13 -8.82 3.72
CA LYS A 85 14.26 -9.69 3.38
C LYS A 85 15.35 -8.93 2.63
N TYR A 86 14.99 -7.99 1.76
CA TYR A 86 15.98 -7.20 1.04
C TYR A 86 16.74 -6.25 1.96
N ASP A 87 16.05 -5.62 2.92
CA ASP A 87 16.70 -4.80 3.96
C ASP A 87 17.66 -5.63 4.84
N GLU A 88 17.48 -6.95 4.94
CA GLU A 88 18.35 -7.85 5.70
C GLU A 88 19.57 -8.36 4.91
N ILE A 89 19.41 -8.76 3.65
CA ILE A 89 20.44 -9.49 2.89
C ILE A 89 20.93 -8.77 1.62
N GLU A 90 20.22 -7.74 1.17
CA GLU A 90 20.51 -6.93 -0.04
C GLU A 90 20.71 -7.73 -1.35
N ASP A 91 20.30 -8.99 -1.39
CA ASP A 91 20.48 -9.90 -2.52
C ASP A 91 19.15 -10.38 -3.10
N THR A 92 18.82 -9.85 -4.28
CA THR A 92 17.59 -10.21 -5.01
C THR A 92 17.58 -11.65 -5.54
N ALA A 93 18.74 -12.26 -5.82
CA ALA A 93 18.84 -13.63 -6.28
C ALA A 93 18.57 -14.61 -5.14
N GLN A 94 19.12 -14.33 -3.95
CA GLN A 94 18.84 -15.13 -2.75
C GLN A 94 17.36 -15.07 -2.36
N ILE A 95 16.72 -13.88 -2.43
CA ILE A 95 15.28 -13.75 -2.19
C ILE A 95 14.48 -14.60 -3.19
N ALA A 96 14.80 -14.54 -4.49
CA ALA A 96 14.10 -15.33 -5.50
C ALA A 96 14.27 -16.84 -5.26
N PHE A 97 15.46 -17.28 -4.86
CA PHE A 97 15.74 -18.67 -4.49
C PHE A 97 14.90 -19.12 -3.29
N ASP A 98 14.89 -18.34 -2.21
CA ASP A 98 14.14 -18.63 -0.99
C ASP A 98 12.63 -18.76 -1.26
N LEU A 99 12.07 -17.84 -2.05
CA LEU A 99 10.65 -17.86 -2.42
C LEU A 99 10.30 -19.13 -3.21
N ASN A 100 11.16 -19.52 -4.14
CA ASN A 100 10.98 -20.75 -4.92
C ASN A 100 11.13 -22.00 -4.05
N LYS A 101 12.08 -22.02 -3.11
CA LYS A 101 12.30 -23.12 -2.16
C LYS A 101 11.09 -23.33 -1.24
N GLN A 102 10.42 -22.25 -0.85
CA GLN A 102 9.17 -22.26 -0.08
C GLN A 102 7.94 -22.64 -0.92
N GLY A 103 8.09 -22.88 -2.23
CA GLY A 103 6.99 -23.22 -3.13
C GLY A 103 6.10 -22.03 -3.52
N ILE A 104 6.46 -20.81 -3.12
CA ILE A 104 5.67 -19.60 -3.40
C ILE A 104 5.77 -19.27 -4.89
N LYS A 105 4.63 -19.07 -5.55
CA LYS A 105 4.55 -18.67 -6.96
C LYS A 105 4.26 -17.18 -7.12
N THR A 106 4.65 -16.63 -8.27
CA THR A 106 4.22 -15.29 -8.68
C THR A 106 2.70 -15.27 -8.91
N LYS A 107 2.09 -14.08 -9.04
CA LYS A 107 0.65 -13.98 -9.35
C LYS A 107 0.24 -14.72 -10.62
N ASP A 108 1.18 -14.87 -11.56
CA ASP A 108 0.97 -15.55 -12.84
C ASP A 108 1.28 -17.07 -12.74
N GLY A 109 1.47 -17.61 -11.54
CA GLY A 109 1.77 -19.04 -11.30
C GLY A 109 3.21 -19.46 -11.63
N LYS A 110 4.10 -18.52 -11.96
CA LYS A 110 5.48 -18.81 -12.39
C LYS A 110 6.45 -18.87 -11.20
N LYS A 111 7.65 -19.42 -11.44
CA LYS A 111 8.78 -19.33 -10.51
C LYS A 111 9.28 -17.88 -10.41
N TRP A 112 9.80 -17.53 -9.25
CA TRP A 112 10.48 -16.26 -9.02
C TRP A 112 11.83 -16.22 -9.74
N ASN A 113 12.19 -15.04 -10.22
CA ASN A 113 13.51 -14.74 -10.75
C ASN A 113 13.99 -13.38 -10.23
N VAL A 114 15.28 -13.13 -10.38
CA VAL A 114 15.95 -11.90 -9.94
C VAL A 114 15.22 -10.65 -10.44
N LEU A 115 14.88 -10.62 -11.73
CA LEU A 115 14.21 -9.48 -12.35
C LEU A 115 12.83 -9.19 -11.75
N LYS A 116 12.06 -10.22 -11.39
CA LYS A 116 10.72 -10.06 -10.81
C LYS A 116 10.81 -9.50 -9.39
N VAL A 117 11.78 -9.96 -8.60
CA VAL A 117 12.05 -9.41 -7.25
C VAL A 117 12.51 -7.95 -7.36
N TYR A 118 13.48 -7.68 -8.25
CA TYR A 118 13.98 -6.33 -8.51
C TYR A 118 12.85 -5.36 -8.94
N ARG A 119 11.93 -5.80 -9.81
CA ARG A 119 10.76 -5.02 -10.22
C ARG A 119 9.80 -4.71 -9.07
N ILE A 120 9.74 -5.55 -8.03
CA ILE A 120 8.94 -5.26 -6.85
C ILE A 120 9.64 -4.18 -6.01
N LEU A 121 10.92 -4.36 -5.72
CA LEU A 121 11.70 -3.46 -4.88
C LEU A 121 11.82 -2.04 -5.46
N THR A 122 11.90 -1.94 -6.79
CA THR A 122 12.05 -0.66 -7.50
C THR A 122 10.73 0.05 -7.80
N ASN A 123 9.57 -0.59 -7.59
CA ASN A 123 8.30 0.03 -7.94
C ASN A 123 7.88 1.06 -6.87
N PRO A 124 7.84 2.36 -7.21
CA PRO A 124 7.59 3.43 -6.23
C PRO A 124 6.17 3.41 -5.66
N ILE A 125 5.24 2.69 -6.31
CA ILE A 125 3.85 2.59 -5.84
C ILE A 125 3.76 1.96 -4.44
N TYR A 126 4.65 1.03 -4.11
CA TYR A 126 4.63 0.36 -2.80
C TYR A 126 4.99 1.31 -1.67
N LYS A 127 5.70 2.40 -1.98
CA LYS A 127 6.02 3.52 -1.07
C LYS A 127 4.95 4.61 -1.09
N GLY A 128 3.82 4.36 -1.77
CA GLY A 128 2.74 5.34 -1.92
C GLY A 128 2.98 6.37 -3.00
N ILE A 129 4.05 6.27 -3.80
CA ILE A 129 4.35 7.24 -4.84
C ILE A 129 3.65 6.82 -6.12
N TYR A 130 2.61 7.57 -6.49
CA TYR A 130 1.89 7.42 -7.74
C TYR A 130 2.55 8.29 -8.82
N LYS A 131 3.03 7.66 -9.89
CA LYS A 131 3.58 8.35 -11.07
C LYS A 131 2.68 8.14 -12.27
N SER A 132 2.20 9.24 -12.84
CA SER A 132 1.55 9.33 -14.15
C SER A 132 2.44 10.10 -15.12
N LYS A 133 2.06 10.18 -16.40
CA LYS A 133 2.84 10.92 -17.42
C LYS A 133 3.00 12.41 -17.10
N GLU A 134 2.04 12.99 -16.37
CA GLU A 134 1.94 14.42 -16.13
C GLU A 134 2.15 14.80 -14.66
N THR A 135 2.07 13.83 -13.74
CA THR A 135 2.07 14.12 -12.30
C THR A 135 2.66 12.97 -11.49
N GLU A 136 3.53 13.33 -10.56
CA GLU A 136 3.97 12.50 -9.44
C GLU A 136 3.30 12.99 -8.16
N ALA A 137 2.62 12.09 -7.45
CA ALA A 137 1.90 12.42 -6.24
C ALA A 137 2.05 11.31 -5.20
N TYR A 138 2.11 11.68 -3.93
CA TYR A 138 2.06 10.72 -2.84
C TYR A 138 0.61 10.40 -2.46
N VAL A 139 0.28 9.12 -2.45
CA VAL A 139 -1.02 8.54 -2.18
C VAL A 139 -0.87 7.55 -1.03
N HIS A 140 -1.24 7.99 0.18
CA HIS A 140 -1.07 7.18 1.39
C HIS A 140 -1.77 5.81 1.30
N GLY A 141 -2.93 5.72 0.66
CA GLY A 141 -3.65 4.45 0.47
C GLY A 141 -2.91 3.42 -0.40
N TYR A 142 -1.88 3.83 -1.15
CA TYR A 142 -1.04 2.95 -1.95
C TYR A 142 0.25 2.56 -1.22
N GLN A 143 0.59 3.22 -0.11
CA GLN A 143 1.76 2.86 0.66
C GLN A 143 1.50 1.55 1.40
N ILE A 144 2.27 0.53 1.06
CA ILE A 144 2.26 -0.76 1.76
C ILE A 144 3.59 -1.06 2.43
N VAL A 145 4.67 -0.33 2.12
CA VAL A 145 5.97 -0.43 2.80
C VAL A 145 6.41 0.92 3.36
N ASP A 146 7.04 0.89 4.55
CA ASP A 146 7.61 2.06 5.23
C ASP A 146 9.14 2.17 5.05
N THR A 147 9.72 1.29 4.23
CA THR A 147 11.18 1.17 4.02
C THR A 147 11.78 2.40 3.32
N LYS A 148 13.00 2.78 3.76
CA LYS A 148 13.79 3.95 3.31
C LYS A 148 14.52 3.81 1.96
N LEU A 149 14.38 2.66 1.27
CA LEU A 149 15.00 2.43 -0.04
C LEU A 149 14.70 3.53 -1.06
#